data_AF-N4UTY3-F1
#
_entry.id   AF-N4UTY3-F1
#
_cell.length_a   1.000
_cell.length_b   1.000
_cell.length_c   1.000
_cell.angle_alpha   90.00
_cell.angle_beta   90.00
_cell.angle_gamma   90.00
#
_symmetry.space_group_name_H-M   'P 1'
#
loop_
_entity.id
_entity.type
_entity.pdbx_description
1 polymer ?
#
loop_
_entity_poly.entity_id
_entity_poly.type
_entity_poly.pdbx_seq_one_letter_code
_entity_poly.pdbx_strand_id
1 'polypeptide(L)'
;MQVGEFTKRSLTKPTDRLPAFNAVSKSIAGAVGSDPLAGIWDGDKLFGSLCWNVPQPLSSPRLTFSGTPSWSWVAVTGEISYDLTSHGGRDPSKTSSGATLVSINIQAEEPSISIKGNLYRKPLFHSSMLEPSEDIAVEQFIIYRLCDTSSCIFLEHELEHAENVYTFNALIFPSDPLYEGFGYPRWPTGRGAATLKLSLQRVENRPDTFRKIGLCVVPGESSDKWEGGADDEPMMPLNWLATDEERYLDRDYTLI
;
A
#
# COMPACT_ATOMS: atom_id res chain seq x y z
N MET A 1 12.64 5.44 -0.19
CA MET A 1 12.20 6.85 -0.27
C MET A 1 12.46 7.54 1.06
N GLN A 2 12.88 8.81 1.07
CA GLN A 2 13.37 9.55 2.27
C GLN A 2 12.37 9.65 3.43
N VAL A 3 11.07 9.49 3.16
CA VAL A 3 10.01 9.55 4.18
C VAL A 3 10.12 8.41 5.20
N GLY A 4 10.42 7.17 4.78
CA GLY A 4 10.55 6.04 5.71
C GLY A 4 11.67 6.28 6.74
N GLU A 5 12.84 6.70 6.26
CA GLU A 5 13.98 7.07 7.12
C GLU A 5 13.69 8.26 8.05
N PHE A 6 12.82 9.19 7.63
CA PHE A 6 12.34 10.26 8.51
C PHE A 6 11.46 9.70 9.63
N THR A 7 10.53 8.78 9.31
CA THR A 7 9.60 8.20 10.30
C THR A 7 10.24 7.24 11.31
N LYS A 8 11.40 6.63 10.97
CA LYS A 8 12.21 5.86 11.92
C LYS A 8 12.75 6.69 13.08
N ARG A 9 12.84 8.01 12.92
CA ARG A 9 13.39 8.90 13.95
C ARG A 9 12.33 9.18 15.01
N SER A 10 12.69 8.94 16.27
CA SER A 10 11.84 9.27 17.43
C SER A 10 11.69 10.78 17.58
N LEU A 11 10.69 11.36 16.93
CA LEU A 11 10.31 12.75 17.15
C LEU A 11 9.63 12.86 18.52
N THR A 12 10.16 13.72 19.38
CA THR A 12 9.72 13.90 20.79
C THR A 12 8.25 14.32 20.90
N LYS A 13 7.68 14.93 19.86
CA LYS A 13 6.27 15.34 19.78
C LYS A 13 5.63 14.86 18.47
N PRO A 14 4.60 14.00 18.52
CA PRO A 14 3.90 13.54 17.33
C PRO A 14 3.23 14.65 16.51
N THR A 15 2.84 15.76 17.14
CA THR A 15 2.31 16.98 16.46
C THR A 15 3.30 17.60 15.49
N ASP A 16 4.60 17.43 15.74
CA ASP A 16 5.65 18.16 15.02
C ASP A 16 6.08 17.41 13.75
N ARG A 17 5.57 16.19 13.53
CA ARG A 17 5.92 15.35 12.38
C ARG A 17 5.59 16.00 11.04
N LEU A 18 4.36 16.49 10.89
CA LEU A 18 3.91 17.12 9.64
C LEU A 18 4.61 18.47 9.41
N PRO A 19 4.71 19.40 10.38
CA PRO A 19 5.50 20.61 10.22
C PRO A 19 6.97 20.34 9.87
N ALA A 20 7.62 19.38 10.53
CA ALA A 20 9.01 19.03 10.27
C ALA A 20 9.19 18.40 8.88
N PHE A 21 8.30 17.48 8.49
CA PHE A 21 8.28 16.94 7.13
C PHE A 21 8.10 18.05 6.10
N ASN A 22 7.10 18.92 6.27
CA ASN A 22 6.83 20.01 5.34
C ASN A 22 8.04 20.94 5.19
N ALA A 23 8.76 21.24 6.27
CA ALA A 23 9.97 22.06 6.21
C ALA A 23 11.09 21.39 5.40
N VAL A 24 11.35 20.10 5.64
CA VAL A 24 12.37 19.35 4.89
C VAL A 24 11.96 19.19 3.43
N SER A 25 10.73 18.75 3.19
CA SER A 25 10.22 18.45 1.85
C SER A 25 10.17 19.68 0.96
N LYS A 26 9.85 20.86 1.49
CA LYS A 26 9.93 22.12 0.73
C LYS A 26 11.33 22.43 0.23
N SER A 27 12.38 22.05 0.98
CA SER A 27 13.76 22.31 0.55
C SER A 27 14.23 21.38 -0.57
N ILE A 28 13.59 20.21 -0.72
CA ILE A 28 13.94 19.21 -1.74
C ILE A 28 12.89 19.07 -2.86
N ALA A 29 11.73 19.75 -2.75
CA ALA A 29 10.63 19.66 -3.71
C ALA A 29 11.09 19.90 -5.16
N GLY A 30 11.96 20.90 -5.37
CA GLY A 30 12.52 21.19 -6.70
C GLY A 30 13.40 20.08 -7.26
N ALA A 31 14.11 19.33 -6.41
CA ALA A 31 14.90 18.17 -6.82
C ALA A 31 14.04 16.92 -7.03
N VAL A 32 12.95 16.78 -6.27
CA VAL A 32 11.98 15.68 -6.39
C VAL A 32 11.07 15.88 -7.60
N GLY A 33 10.82 17.13 -8.00
CA GLY A 33 9.85 17.49 -9.04
C GLY A 33 8.39 17.29 -8.58
N SER A 34 8.13 17.36 -7.28
CA SER A 34 6.79 17.19 -6.70
C SER A 34 6.68 17.99 -5.42
N ASP A 35 5.50 18.51 -5.12
CA ASP A 35 5.24 19.29 -3.93
C ASP A 35 4.77 18.40 -2.77
N PRO A 36 5.15 18.71 -1.53
CA PRO A 36 4.66 17.99 -0.37
C PRO A 36 3.17 18.27 -0.14
N LEU A 37 2.41 17.20 0.00
CA LEU A 37 0.97 17.19 0.20
C LEU A 37 0.62 16.44 1.49
N ALA A 38 0.36 17.18 2.57
CA ALA A 38 -0.07 16.61 3.86
C ALA A 38 0.76 15.41 4.35
N GLY A 39 2.06 15.32 4.02
CA GLY A 39 2.93 14.18 4.34
C GLY A 39 3.34 13.34 3.13
N ILE A 40 2.55 13.29 2.06
CA ILE A 40 2.89 12.54 0.84
C ILE A 40 3.42 13.49 -0.25
N TRP A 41 3.78 12.96 -1.42
CA TRP A 41 4.12 13.75 -2.61
C TRP A 41 2.93 13.76 -3.57
N ASP A 42 2.74 14.88 -4.25
CA ASP A 42 1.71 15.03 -5.29
C ASP A 42 2.20 14.64 -6.70
N GLY A 43 1.45 15.06 -7.73
CA GLY A 43 1.79 14.88 -9.13
C GLY A 43 2.01 13.41 -9.52
N ASP A 44 3.03 13.16 -10.34
CA ASP A 44 3.37 11.83 -10.86
C ASP A 44 3.79 10.84 -9.75
N LYS A 45 4.08 11.33 -8.54
CA LYS A 45 4.47 10.50 -7.39
C LYS A 45 3.31 10.19 -6.46
N LEU A 46 2.10 10.70 -6.72
CA LEU A 46 0.96 10.58 -5.82
C LEU A 46 0.63 9.12 -5.48
N PHE A 47 0.36 8.28 -6.49
CA PHE A 47 -0.05 6.90 -6.25
C PHE A 47 1.03 6.07 -5.55
N GLY A 48 2.30 6.29 -5.90
CA GLY A 48 3.41 5.69 -5.15
C GLY A 48 3.51 6.20 -3.72
N SER A 49 3.19 7.46 -3.48
CA SER A 49 3.24 8.06 -2.14
C SER A 49 2.06 7.66 -1.26
N LEU A 50 0.91 7.28 -1.85
CA LEU A 50 -0.23 6.66 -1.16
C LEU A 50 0.07 5.21 -0.71
N CYS A 51 1.01 4.55 -1.37
CA CYS A 51 1.39 3.15 -1.11
C CYS A 51 2.39 2.96 0.04
N TRP A 52 2.27 3.75 1.11
CA TRP A 52 2.97 3.49 2.37
C TRP A 52 2.26 2.40 3.17
N ASN A 53 3.02 1.61 3.93
CA ASN A 53 2.49 0.70 4.94
C ASN A 53 3.17 0.93 6.29
N VAL A 54 2.57 0.36 7.33
CA VAL A 54 3.26 0.14 8.60
C VAL A 54 3.88 -1.27 8.55
N PRO A 55 5.16 -1.42 8.93
CA PRO A 55 5.78 -2.74 8.94
C PRO A 55 5.19 -3.69 9.98
N GLN A 56 4.60 -3.14 11.06
CA GLN A 56 3.81 -3.86 12.06
C GLN A 56 2.48 -3.10 12.24
N PRO A 57 1.33 -3.79 12.16
CA PRO A 57 0.03 -3.18 12.46
C PRO A 57 0.02 -2.61 13.86
N LEU A 58 -0.60 -1.44 13.99
CA LEU A 58 -0.73 -0.79 15.28
C LEU A 58 -1.89 -1.41 16.07
N SER A 59 -1.69 -1.66 17.35
CA SER A 59 -2.72 -2.24 18.22
C SER A 59 -3.94 -1.33 18.44
N SER A 60 -3.95 -0.10 17.90
CA SER A 60 -5.15 0.72 17.88
C SER A 60 -5.26 1.56 16.59
N PRO A 61 -6.49 1.78 16.08
CA PRO A 61 -6.76 2.46 14.81
C PRO A 61 -6.51 3.98 14.79
N ARG A 62 -6.00 4.59 15.88
CA ARG A 62 -6.08 6.05 16.02
C ARG A 62 -4.75 6.74 16.14
N LEU A 63 -4.59 7.65 15.19
CA LEU A 63 -3.32 8.19 14.86
C LEU A 63 -3.48 9.69 14.91
N THR A 64 -2.94 10.15 16.02
CA THR A 64 -2.39 11.46 16.23
C THR A 64 -3.42 12.59 16.37
N PHE A 65 -4.30 12.92 15.41
CA PHE A 65 -5.19 14.09 15.50
C PHE A 65 -6.52 13.97 14.72
N SER A 66 -7.61 14.47 15.32
CA SER A 66 -8.89 14.68 14.62
C SER A 66 -8.66 15.57 13.39
N GLY A 67 -9.15 15.14 12.22
CA GLY A 67 -8.99 15.87 10.94
C GLY A 67 -7.75 15.52 10.12
N THR A 68 -6.95 14.53 10.53
CA THR A 68 -5.84 14.03 9.70
C THR A 68 -6.38 13.06 8.64
N PRO A 69 -6.03 13.24 7.35
CA PRO A 69 -6.52 12.36 6.31
C PRO A 69 -5.93 10.94 6.41
N SER A 70 -6.75 9.91 6.26
CA SER A 70 -6.29 8.50 6.36
C SER A 70 -5.31 8.09 5.27
N TRP A 71 -5.35 8.77 4.12
CA TRP A 71 -4.40 8.55 3.03
C TRP A 71 -2.98 9.09 3.30
N SER A 72 -2.81 9.90 4.34
CA SER A 72 -1.51 10.40 4.78
C SER A 72 -0.90 9.53 5.86
N TRP A 73 0.40 9.25 5.78
CA TRP A 73 1.12 8.57 6.86
C TRP A 73 1.19 9.39 8.15
N VAL A 74 0.86 10.69 8.14
CA VAL A 74 0.76 11.48 9.38
C VAL A 74 -0.40 10.97 10.23
N ALA A 75 -1.37 10.33 9.59
CA ALA A 75 -2.37 9.53 10.24
C ALA A 75 -1.80 8.16 10.66
N VAL A 76 -0.48 7.96 10.87
CA VAL A 76 0.08 6.90 11.72
C VAL A 76 1.12 7.42 12.73
N THR A 77 1.27 6.77 13.89
CA THR A 77 2.35 6.97 14.87
C THR A 77 3.31 5.79 14.76
N GLY A 78 4.56 6.06 14.40
CA GLY A 78 5.56 5.02 14.18
C GLY A 78 6.22 5.09 12.80
N GLU A 79 7.02 4.06 12.55
CA GLU A 79 7.73 3.86 11.29
C GLU A 79 6.76 3.45 10.18
N ILE A 80 6.98 4.03 9.00
CA ILE A 80 6.37 3.54 7.77
C ILE A 80 7.43 3.00 6.83
N SER A 81 7.00 2.12 5.93
CA SER A 81 7.81 1.65 4.82
C SER A 81 7.13 1.94 3.48
N TYR A 82 7.98 2.12 2.48
CA TYR A 82 7.63 2.21 1.07
C TYR A 82 8.23 1.03 0.28
N ASP A 83 8.71 -0.01 0.95
CA ASP A 83 9.44 -1.12 0.32
C ASP A 83 8.59 -1.85 -0.72
N LEU A 84 7.26 -1.85 -0.55
CA LEU A 84 6.32 -2.39 -1.54
C LEU A 84 6.35 -1.62 -2.86
N THR A 85 6.66 -0.32 -2.81
CA THR A 85 6.75 0.55 -4.00
C THR A 85 8.12 0.52 -4.69
N SER A 86 9.14 0.00 -4.00
CA SER A 86 10.53 -0.07 -4.48
C SER A 86 11.05 -1.50 -4.64
N HIS A 87 10.18 -2.50 -4.44
CA HIS A 87 10.36 -3.91 -4.77
C HIS A 87 11.83 -4.38 -4.87
N GLY A 88 12.55 -4.40 -3.73
CA GLY A 88 13.86 -5.05 -3.62
C GLY A 88 15.08 -4.32 -4.23
N GLY A 89 15.01 -3.01 -4.47
CA GLY A 89 16.20 -2.20 -4.75
C GLY A 89 16.57 -2.03 -6.23
N ARG A 90 15.64 -2.32 -7.15
CA ARG A 90 15.71 -1.88 -8.55
C ARG A 90 14.69 -0.77 -8.81
N ASP A 91 14.96 0.09 -9.79
CA ASP A 91 13.99 1.07 -10.27
C ASP A 91 12.80 0.31 -10.87
N PRO A 92 11.61 0.33 -10.26
CA PRO A 92 10.50 -0.41 -10.79
C PRO A 92 10.06 0.32 -12.06
N SER A 93 9.97 -0.40 -13.16
CA SER A 93 9.14 -0.02 -14.31
C SER A 93 7.66 -0.05 -13.92
N LYS A 94 7.29 0.57 -12.79
CA LYS A 94 5.91 0.68 -12.33
C LYS A 94 5.15 1.54 -13.33
N THR A 95 4.01 1.02 -13.76
CA THR A 95 3.11 1.72 -14.66
C THR A 95 1.85 2.11 -13.89
N SER A 96 1.18 3.16 -14.37
CA SER A 96 -0.14 3.51 -13.85
C SER A 96 -1.10 2.34 -14.09
N SER A 97 -1.90 2.01 -13.09
CA SER A 97 -2.98 1.03 -13.17
C SER A 97 -4.18 1.51 -14.00
N GLY A 98 -4.07 2.68 -14.65
CA GLY A 98 -5.20 3.46 -15.14
C GLY A 98 -5.76 4.42 -14.08
N ALA A 99 -5.18 4.45 -12.88
CA ALA A 99 -5.57 5.39 -11.84
C ALA A 99 -5.08 6.81 -12.17
N THR A 100 -5.94 7.80 -11.96
CA THR A 100 -5.63 9.22 -12.19
C THR A 100 -6.09 10.10 -11.04
N LEU A 101 -5.39 11.20 -10.81
CA LEU A 101 -5.82 12.25 -9.88
C LEU A 101 -6.90 13.11 -10.55
N VAL A 102 -8.02 13.34 -9.85
CA VAL A 102 -9.10 14.24 -10.29
C VAL A 102 -8.96 15.60 -9.61
N SER A 103 -8.88 15.62 -8.28
CA SER A 103 -8.72 16.86 -7.53
C SER A 103 -8.12 16.63 -6.14
N ILE A 104 -7.60 17.69 -5.53
CA ILE A 104 -7.05 17.71 -4.19
C ILE A 104 -7.69 18.87 -3.42
N ASN A 105 -8.15 18.62 -2.20
CA ASN A 105 -8.66 19.65 -1.30
C ASN A 105 -8.02 19.53 0.08
N ILE A 106 -7.02 20.36 0.36
CA ILE A 106 -6.29 20.37 1.64
C ILE A 106 -6.69 21.50 2.59
N GLN A 107 -7.46 22.48 2.12
CA GLN A 107 -7.87 23.65 2.92
C GLN A 107 -9.22 23.43 3.61
N ALA A 108 -9.88 22.30 3.35
CA ALA A 108 -11.12 21.91 4.01
C ALA A 108 -10.87 21.42 5.45
N GLU A 109 -11.93 21.43 6.26
CA GLU A 109 -11.93 20.82 7.60
C GLU A 109 -11.58 19.32 7.56
N GLU A 110 -11.93 18.66 6.45
CA GLU A 110 -11.56 17.28 6.15
C GLU A 110 -10.77 17.25 4.84
N PRO A 111 -9.42 17.18 4.91
CA PRO A 111 -8.59 17.09 3.71
C PRO A 111 -8.92 15.85 2.87
N SER A 112 -9.05 16.03 1.56
CA SER A 112 -9.48 14.97 0.66
C SER A 112 -8.75 14.96 -0.67
N ILE A 113 -8.71 13.78 -1.28
CA ILE A 113 -8.19 13.57 -2.63
C ILE A 113 -9.24 12.82 -3.43
N SER A 114 -9.64 13.37 -4.57
CA SER A 114 -10.47 12.67 -5.55
C SER A 114 -9.59 11.95 -6.55
N ILE A 115 -9.76 10.63 -6.63
CA ILE A 115 -9.04 9.75 -7.55
C ILE A 115 -10.03 9.05 -8.46
N LYS A 116 -9.62 8.75 -9.69
CA LYS A 116 -10.37 7.94 -10.63
C LYS A 116 -9.66 6.62 -10.89
N GLY A 117 -10.42 5.53 -10.99
CA GLY A 117 -9.85 4.23 -11.33
C GLY A 117 -10.79 3.06 -11.06
N ASN A 118 -10.20 1.88 -10.85
CA ASN A 118 -10.93 0.63 -10.65
C ASN A 118 -11.00 0.26 -9.17
N LEU A 119 -12.22 0.04 -8.68
CA LEU A 119 -12.55 -0.30 -7.30
C LEU A 119 -13.32 -1.62 -7.25
N TYR A 120 -12.98 -2.46 -6.29
CA TYR A 120 -13.56 -3.81 -6.16
C TYR A 120 -14.06 -4.01 -4.73
N ARG A 121 -15.35 -4.32 -4.57
CA ARG A 121 -15.95 -4.60 -3.25
C ARG A 121 -15.58 -6.02 -2.82
N LYS A 122 -15.08 -6.14 -1.60
CA LYS A 122 -14.66 -7.41 -1.02
C LYS A 122 -15.73 -7.98 -0.07
N PRO A 123 -15.78 -9.32 0.07
CA PRO A 123 -16.56 -9.95 1.14
C PRO A 123 -16.15 -9.45 2.52
N LEU A 124 -16.94 -9.76 3.55
CA LEU A 124 -16.59 -9.50 4.94
C LEU A 124 -15.16 -9.99 5.24
N PHE A 125 -14.31 -9.09 5.74
CA PHE A 125 -12.97 -9.43 6.18
C PHE A 125 -13.01 -9.88 7.64
N HIS A 126 -12.28 -10.95 7.97
CA HIS A 126 -12.09 -11.41 9.35
C HIS A 126 -10.61 -11.68 9.62
N SER A 127 -10.10 -11.26 10.77
CA SER A 127 -8.70 -11.43 11.19
C SER A 127 -8.24 -12.89 11.17
N SER A 128 -9.13 -13.84 11.46
CA SER A 128 -8.80 -15.28 11.40
C SER A 128 -8.45 -15.78 10.00
N MET A 129 -8.65 -14.96 8.96
CA MET A 129 -8.17 -15.25 7.60
C MET A 129 -6.67 -14.99 7.45
N LEU A 130 -6.03 -14.34 8.43
CA LEU A 130 -4.59 -14.08 8.45
C LEU A 130 -3.89 -15.22 9.20
N GLU A 131 -2.94 -15.88 8.54
CA GLU A 131 -1.99 -16.77 9.18
C GLU A 131 -0.74 -15.96 9.57
N PRO A 132 -0.21 -16.11 10.79
CA PRO A 132 1.05 -15.50 11.19
C PRO A 132 2.20 -16.13 10.40
N SER A 133 3.07 -15.32 9.80
CA SER A 133 4.27 -15.83 9.11
C SER A 133 5.33 -16.21 10.16
N GLU A 134 5.70 -17.50 10.23
CA GLU A 134 6.79 -18.00 11.11
C GLU A 134 8.19 -17.84 10.49
N ASP A 135 8.41 -16.91 9.56
CA ASP A 135 9.72 -16.72 8.93
C ASP A 135 10.71 -16.01 9.87
N ILE A 136 11.47 -16.83 10.60
CA ILE A 136 12.56 -16.52 11.53
C ILE A 136 13.77 -15.99 10.74
N ALA A 137 13.81 -14.69 10.39
CA ALA A 137 15.06 -14.04 9.97
C ALA A 137 15.14 -12.49 10.05
N VAL A 138 14.16 -11.80 10.66
CA VAL A 138 14.29 -10.36 10.93
C VAL A 138 13.56 -10.02 12.22
N GLU A 139 14.31 -9.94 13.32
CA GLU A 139 13.85 -9.61 14.68
C GLU A 139 13.16 -8.23 14.86
N GLN A 140 12.69 -7.57 13.79
CA GLN A 140 12.10 -6.23 13.89
C GLN A 140 10.78 -6.05 13.12
N PHE A 141 10.26 -7.07 12.44
CA PHE A 141 9.03 -6.93 11.65
C PHE A 141 8.13 -8.16 11.79
N ILE A 142 7.00 -8.04 12.50
CA ILE A 142 5.87 -8.97 12.32
C ILE A 142 5.25 -8.65 10.97
N ILE A 143 5.72 -9.35 9.94
CA ILE A 143 5.11 -9.32 8.62
C ILE A 143 3.89 -10.26 8.70
N TYR A 144 2.69 -9.74 8.49
CA TYR A 144 1.55 -10.59 8.10
C TYR A 144 1.76 -11.01 6.65
N ARG A 145 2.67 -11.96 6.42
CA ARG A 145 2.85 -12.64 5.14
C ARG A 145 2.17 -13.99 5.27
N LEU A 146 1.22 -14.27 4.39
CA LEU A 146 0.73 -15.64 4.21
C LEU A 146 1.81 -16.39 3.43
N CYS A 147 2.52 -17.31 4.08
CA CYS A 147 3.65 -18.01 3.46
C CYS A 147 3.27 -18.94 2.30
N ASP A 148 1.98 -19.20 2.06
CA ASP A 148 1.55 -20.12 0.99
C ASP A 148 0.75 -19.44 -0.14
N THR A 149 0.59 -18.11 -0.09
CA THR A 149 0.00 -17.33 -1.20
C THR A 149 0.92 -16.19 -1.59
N SER A 150 1.17 -15.99 -2.88
CA SER A 150 1.97 -14.85 -3.36
C SER A 150 1.26 -13.49 -3.14
N SER A 151 0.00 -13.49 -2.67
CA SER A 151 -0.76 -12.29 -2.29
C SER A 151 -0.55 -11.91 -0.83
N CYS A 152 -0.48 -10.63 -0.51
CA CYS A 152 -0.30 -10.16 0.87
C CYS A 152 -1.22 -8.98 1.18
N ILE A 153 -1.69 -8.90 2.44
CA ILE A 153 -2.44 -7.77 2.97
C ILE A 153 -1.63 -7.12 4.09
N PHE A 154 -1.47 -5.80 4.02
CA PHE A 154 -0.79 -5.00 5.03
C PHE A 154 -1.80 -4.03 5.64
N LEU A 155 -2.34 -4.37 6.80
CA LEU A 155 -3.25 -3.50 7.54
C LEU A 155 -2.47 -2.47 8.35
N GLU A 156 -3.02 -1.26 8.47
CA GLU A 156 -2.42 -0.18 9.25
C GLU A 156 -2.61 -0.37 10.75
N HIS A 157 -3.66 -1.10 11.13
CA HIS A 157 -4.01 -1.39 12.51
C HIS A 157 -4.63 -2.78 12.61
N GLU A 158 -4.59 -3.35 13.80
CA GLU A 158 -5.27 -4.60 14.11
C GLU A 158 -6.79 -4.43 13.94
N LEU A 159 -7.40 -5.32 13.15
CA LEU A 159 -8.83 -5.34 12.85
C LEU A 159 -9.35 -6.75 13.08
N GLU A 160 -10.28 -6.92 14.01
CA GLU A 160 -10.94 -8.22 14.23
C GLU A 160 -11.79 -8.63 13.03
N HIS A 161 -12.59 -7.69 12.52
CA HIS A 161 -13.36 -7.82 11.29
C HIS A 161 -13.52 -6.45 10.62
N ALA A 162 -13.77 -6.45 9.31
CA ALA A 162 -14.07 -5.23 8.57
C ALA A 162 -15.15 -5.45 7.50
N GLU A 163 -16.19 -4.62 7.56
CA GLU A 163 -17.24 -4.54 6.56
C GLU A 163 -16.98 -3.43 5.56
N ASN A 164 -17.63 -3.53 4.39
CA ASN A 164 -17.54 -2.53 3.33
C ASN A 164 -16.09 -2.23 2.93
N VAL A 165 -15.29 -3.29 2.81
CA VAL A 165 -13.90 -3.24 2.38
C VAL A 165 -13.84 -3.27 0.86
N TYR A 166 -12.97 -2.44 0.30
CA TYR A 166 -12.74 -2.32 -1.13
C TYR A 166 -11.24 -2.34 -1.40
N THR A 167 -10.88 -2.79 -2.60
CA THR A 167 -9.52 -2.63 -3.11
C THR A 167 -9.51 -1.71 -4.31
N PHE A 168 -8.53 -0.81 -4.38
CA PHE A 168 -8.32 0.11 -5.51
C PHE A 168 -6.97 -0.15 -6.15
N ASN A 169 -6.90 -0.37 -7.47
CA ASN A 169 -5.62 -0.61 -8.14
C ASN A 169 -4.80 0.69 -8.20
N ALA A 170 -3.68 0.77 -7.48
CA ALA A 170 -2.85 1.98 -7.46
C ALA A 170 -1.66 1.91 -8.42
N LEU A 171 -0.93 0.79 -8.39
CA LEU A 171 0.27 0.60 -9.22
C LEU A 171 0.30 -0.80 -9.81
N ILE A 172 0.83 -0.91 -11.02
CA ILE A 172 1.14 -2.19 -11.66
C ILE A 172 2.67 -2.30 -11.81
N PHE A 173 3.19 -3.46 -11.40
CA PHE A 173 4.54 -3.91 -11.66
C PHE A 173 4.46 -4.93 -12.79
N PRO A 174 5.06 -4.65 -13.96
CA PRO A 174 5.18 -5.65 -15.01
C PRO A 174 6.12 -6.77 -14.56
N SER A 175 6.10 -7.90 -15.27
CA SER A 175 7.10 -8.94 -15.07
C SER A 175 8.50 -8.39 -15.40
N ASP A 176 9.46 -8.65 -14.52
CA ASP A 176 10.85 -8.30 -14.75
C ASP A 176 11.45 -9.19 -15.84
N PRO A 177 12.42 -8.68 -16.62
CA PRO A 177 13.26 -9.54 -17.44
C PRO A 177 14.07 -10.51 -16.55
N LEU A 178 14.46 -11.65 -17.14
CA LEU A 178 15.30 -12.65 -16.49
C LEU A 178 16.57 -12.03 -15.87
N TYR A 179 16.96 -12.49 -14.70
CA TYR A 179 18.15 -11.98 -14.01
C TYR A 179 19.43 -12.43 -14.75
N GLU A 180 20.16 -11.49 -15.34
CA GLU A 180 21.51 -11.72 -15.88
C GLU A 180 22.56 -11.21 -14.87
N GLY A 181 23.07 -12.08 -13.99
CA GLY A 181 24.11 -11.72 -13.02
C GLY A 181 24.80 -12.92 -12.35
N PHE A 182 25.98 -12.71 -11.78
CA PHE A 182 26.80 -13.75 -11.13
C PHE A 182 26.37 -13.95 -9.67
N GLY A 183 25.31 -14.73 -9.47
CA GLY A 183 24.85 -15.20 -8.17
C GLY A 183 23.62 -16.09 -8.35
N TYR A 184 23.36 -17.02 -7.43
CA TYR A 184 22.07 -17.70 -7.40
C TYR A 184 20.99 -16.62 -7.27
N PRO A 185 20.11 -16.44 -8.28
CA PRO A 185 19.13 -15.39 -8.20
C PRO A 185 18.14 -15.76 -7.08
N ARG A 186 17.78 -14.82 -6.22
CA ARG A 186 16.63 -15.00 -5.31
C ARG A 186 15.34 -15.28 -6.11
N TRP A 187 15.34 -14.92 -7.40
CA TRP A 187 14.27 -15.12 -8.39
C TRP A 187 14.87 -15.44 -9.77
N PRO A 188 15.22 -16.70 -10.06
CA PRO A 188 15.96 -17.06 -11.27
C PRO A 188 15.18 -16.84 -12.57
N THR A 189 13.85 -16.77 -12.49
CA THR A 189 12.97 -16.47 -13.62
C THR A 189 12.56 -14.99 -13.71
N GLY A 190 13.26 -14.10 -13.01
CA GLY A 190 12.77 -12.73 -12.82
C GLY A 190 11.59 -12.68 -11.85
N ARG A 191 11.15 -11.48 -11.48
CA ARG A 191 9.96 -11.31 -10.64
C ARG A 191 8.71 -11.26 -11.53
N GLY A 192 7.70 -12.07 -11.23
CA GLY A 192 6.41 -12.00 -11.93
C GLY A 192 5.72 -10.64 -11.74
N ALA A 193 4.82 -10.30 -12.66
CA ALA A 193 4.00 -9.11 -12.55
C ALA A 193 3.26 -9.07 -11.20
N ALA A 194 2.92 -7.88 -10.72
CA ALA A 194 2.12 -7.69 -9.52
C ALA A 194 1.30 -6.39 -9.61
N THR A 195 0.14 -6.37 -8.96
CA THR A 195 -0.66 -5.16 -8.75
C THR A 195 -0.62 -4.81 -7.27
N LEU A 196 -0.18 -3.59 -6.97
CA LEU A 196 -0.29 -3.02 -5.64
C LEU A 196 -1.58 -2.21 -5.56
N LYS A 197 -2.41 -2.60 -4.59
CA LYS A 197 -3.75 -2.06 -4.38
C LYS A 197 -3.81 -1.33 -3.04
N LEU A 198 -4.62 -0.27 -2.96
CA LEU A 198 -5.02 0.31 -1.70
C LEU A 198 -6.16 -0.51 -1.11
N SER A 199 -6.11 -0.78 0.20
CA SER A 199 -7.23 -1.33 0.96
C SER A 199 -8.02 -0.16 1.54
N LEU A 200 -9.30 -0.10 1.23
CA LEU A 200 -10.17 1.03 1.51
C LEU A 200 -11.40 0.56 2.29
N GLN A 201 -11.82 1.35 3.28
CA GLN A 201 -13.09 1.15 3.97
C GLN A 201 -14.04 2.29 3.63
N ARG A 202 -15.27 1.96 3.21
CA ARG A 202 -16.28 2.96 2.88
C ARG A 202 -16.73 3.72 4.13
N VAL A 203 -16.90 5.03 3.99
CA VAL A 203 -17.43 5.88 5.04
C VAL A 203 -18.95 5.74 5.08
N GLU A 204 -19.50 5.55 6.28
CA GLU A 204 -20.93 5.42 6.48
C GLU A 204 -21.69 6.63 5.90
N ASN A 205 -22.81 6.38 5.23
CA ASN A 205 -23.66 7.39 4.58
C ASN A 205 -22.96 8.24 3.49
N ARG A 206 -21.77 7.84 3.01
CA ARG A 206 -21.02 8.53 1.93
C ARG A 206 -20.54 7.50 0.90
N PRO A 207 -21.34 7.20 -0.14
CA PRO A 207 -21.14 6.01 -0.99
C PRO A 207 -19.80 5.98 -1.73
N ASP A 208 -19.29 7.15 -2.13
CA ASP A 208 -18.04 7.29 -2.90
C ASP A 208 -16.87 7.83 -2.05
N THR A 209 -17.01 7.83 -0.72
CA THR A 209 -15.97 8.29 0.20
C THR A 209 -15.36 7.14 0.97
N PHE A 210 -14.04 7.09 1.04
CA PHE A 210 -13.29 5.99 1.64
C PHE A 210 -12.17 6.47 2.54
N ARG A 211 -11.86 5.63 3.54
CA ARG A 211 -10.64 5.71 4.34
C ARG A 211 -9.67 4.63 3.90
N LYS A 212 -8.38 4.97 3.79
CA LYS A 212 -7.33 3.97 3.63
C LYS A 212 -7.18 3.21 4.95
N ILE A 213 -7.12 1.88 4.85
CA ILE A 213 -6.93 0.98 6.00
C ILE A 213 -5.72 0.06 5.81
N GLY A 214 -5.07 0.11 4.65
CA GLY A 214 -3.94 -0.75 4.32
C GLY A 214 -3.60 -0.81 2.85
N LEU A 215 -2.81 -1.83 2.50
CA LEU A 215 -2.44 -2.19 1.13
C LEU A 215 -2.65 -3.68 0.88
N CYS A 216 -2.84 -4.03 -0.39
CA CYS A 216 -2.79 -5.42 -0.84
C CYS A 216 -1.81 -5.55 -2.01
N VAL A 217 -1.05 -6.64 -2.04
CA VAL A 217 -0.25 -7.04 -3.20
C VAL A 217 -0.92 -8.25 -3.83
N VAL A 218 -1.23 -8.17 -5.12
CA VAL A 218 -1.80 -9.26 -5.91
C VAL A 218 -0.81 -9.61 -7.03
N PRO A 219 -0.21 -10.81 -7.05
CA PRO A 219 0.58 -11.28 -8.17
C PRO A 219 -0.25 -11.31 -9.45
N GLY A 220 0.35 -10.96 -10.57
CA GLY A 220 -0.17 -11.29 -11.89
C GLY A 220 0.00 -12.77 -12.19
N GLU A 221 -0.65 -13.23 -13.24
CA GLU A 221 -0.44 -14.58 -13.76
C GLU A 221 1.05 -14.73 -14.14
N SER A 222 1.75 -15.67 -13.49
CA SER A 222 3.08 -16.08 -13.92
C SER A 222 2.95 -16.79 -15.26
N SER A 223 3.72 -16.38 -16.27
CA SER A 223 3.83 -17.14 -17.52
C SER A 223 4.56 -18.47 -17.33
N ASP A 224 5.38 -18.60 -16.28
CA ASP A 224 6.21 -19.78 -16.05
C ASP A 224 5.77 -20.52 -14.79
N LYS A 225 5.31 -21.76 -15.01
CA LYS A 225 5.19 -22.78 -13.97
C LYS A 225 6.60 -23.26 -13.64
N TRP A 226 6.99 -23.16 -12.38
CA TRP A 226 8.20 -23.81 -11.89
C TRP A 226 8.01 -25.33 -11.94
N GLU A 227 8.61 -26.04 -12.90
CA GLU A 227 8.54 -27.51 -13.02
C GLU A 227 9.51 -28.25 -12.06
N GLY A 228 9.81 -27.68 -10.90
CA GLY A 228 10.97 -28.11 -10.09
C GLY A 228 10.75 -28.10 -8.59
N GLY A 229 9.61 -28.56 -8.09
CA GLY A 229 9.35 -28.77 -6.67
C GLY A 229 8.12 -29.64 -6.49
N ALA A 230 8.21 -30.64 -5.60
CA ALA A 230 7.08 -31.50 -5.28
C ALA A 230 5.88 -30.67 -4.78
N ASP A 231 4.70 -31.06 -5.23
CA ASP A 231 3.37 -30.47 -5.00
C ASP A 231 2.99 -29.34 -5.99
N ASP A 232 2.51 -29.78 -7.15
CA ASP A 232 1.85 -29.03 -8.22
C ASP A 232 0.50 -28.42 -7.77
N GLU A 233 0.45 -27.63 -6.70
CA GLU A 233 -0.67 -26.72 -6.49
C GLU A 233 -0.32 -25.34 -7.07
N PRO A 234 -1.13 -24.79 -8.00
CA PRO A 234 -0.92 -23.44 -8.47
C PRO A 234 -0.99 -22.51 -7.26
N MET A 235 0.06 -21.72 -7.01
CA MET A 235 0.05 -20.73 -5.93
C MET A 235 -1.21 -19.87 -6.04
N MET A 236 -2.16 -20.11 -5.15
CA MET A 236 -3.45 -19.46 -5.20
C MET A 236 -3.36 -18.10 -4.51
N PRO A 237 -3.95 -17.03 -5.05
CA PRO A 237 -4.14 -15.80 -4.29
C PRO A 237 -4.98 -16.08 -3.04
N LEU A 238 -4.80 -15.30 -1.98
CA LEU A 238 -5.70 -15.33 -0.82
C LEU A 238 -7.15 -15.32 -1.33
N ASN A 239 -7.91 -16.37 -1.05
CA ASN A 239 -9.27 -16.57 -1.60
C ASN A 239 -10.16 -15.33 -1.45
N TRP A 240 -10.04 -14.64 -0.32
CA TRP A 240 -10.74 -13.39 -0.07
C TRP A 240 -10.33 -12.26 -1.03
N LEU A 241 -9.04 -12.10 -1.30
CA LEU A 241 -8.51 -11.04 -2.19
C LEU A 241 -8.78 -11.35 -3.67
N ALA A 242 -8.92 -12.63 -4.03
CA ALA A 242 -9.31 -13.07 -5.37
C ALA A 242 -10.81 -12.86 -5.66
N THR A 243 -11.62 -12.82 -4.61
CA THR A 243 -13.08 -12.70 -4.72
C THR A 243 -13.49 -11.22 -4.75
N ASP A 244 -14.36 -10.85 -5.68
CA ASP A 244 -15.02 -9.54 -5.73
C ASP A 244 -16.53 -9.77 -5.67
N GLU A 245 -17.22 -9.14 -4.73
CA GLU A 245 -18.68 -9.13 -4.71
C GLU A 245 -19.23 -8.18 -5.79
N GLU A 246 -18.55 -7.05 -5.99
CA GLU A 246 -18.92 -6.03 -6.98
C GLU A 246 -17.67 -5.40 -7.59
N ARG A 247 -17.78 -4.97 -8.85
CA ARG A 247 -16.70 -4.33 -9.60
C ARG A 247 -17.16 -3.00 -10.15
N TYR A 248 -16.39 -1.96 -9.87
CA TYR A 248 -16.64 -0.60 -10.32
C TYR A 248 -15.43 -0.13 -11.12
N LEU A 249 -15.65 0.14 -12.40
CA LEU A 249 -14.56 0.44 -13.34
C LEU A 249 -14.62 1.91 -13.75
N ASP A 250 -13.44 2.54 -13.81
CA ASP A 250 -13.23 3.90 -14.29
C ASP A 250 -14.18 4.95 -13.66
N ARG A 251 -14.29 4.93 -12.33
CA ARG A 251 -15.12 5.88 -11.56
C ARG A 251 -14.30 6.73 -10.59
N ASP A 252 -14.89 7.84 -10.19
CA ASP A 252 -14.32 8.81 -9.27
C ASP A 252 -14.67 8.45 -7.82
N TYR A 253 -13.69 8.57 -6.94
CA TYR A 253 -13.79 8.27 -5.51
C TYR A 253 -13.05 9.31 -4.70
N THR A 254 -13.51 9.54 -3.47
CA THR A 254 -12.89 10.49 -2.56
C THR A 254 -12.21 9.74 -1.42
N LEU A 255 -10.92 9.99 -1.23
CA LEU A 255 -10.18 9.58 -0.04
C LEU A 255 -10.17 10.72 0.97
N ILE A 256 -10.47 10.40 2.23
CA ILE A 256 -10.42 11.30 3.40
C ILE A 256 -9.54 10.76 4.51
#